data_AF-A0A418CA58-F1
#
_entry.id   AF-A0A418CA58-F1
#
_cell.length_a   1.000
_cell.length_b   1.000
_cell.length_c   1.000
_cell.angle_alpha   90.00
_cell.angle_beta   90.00
_cell.angle_gamma   90.00
#
_symmetry.space_group_name_H-M   'P 1'
#
loop_
_entity.id
_entity.type
_entity.pdbx_description
1 polymer ?
#
loop_
_entity_poly.entity_id
_entity_poly.type
_entity_poly.pdbx_seq_one_letter_code
_entity_poly.pdbx_strand_id
1 'polypeptide(L)'
;MSLLASKHPSVEVLVSGCHDPFSYDKWQSVYRGVYNICTNPGTPQAETLFQHLRDVLVQRVENIAEVQTPPGGGISDIIWKVLSAEHGEAEFLGQYCSHFNMFSTGTSYVSELFCYLNRYWIRYAHSEYGQAPIQGVYPIPEVLFPMTLLSVFIQVLKDRVIASVLHLFQRDRESEGDQFEHGDLIASTVQVDDIHHIHINRMVFPLAQDLLERVSIADYLVLVETLCRHEERRCDGKMHRITVQQTRQTCCRVLVEAHTERLCDHAEAFFESNQTQHLRRLFGLFSELPTPHALVMLKNIFKTFVERSGMAVVKQFEHHDTMRHPEEYIEALVAVRDQFYDVAKRAFGLDPLMRTALDQACRSFTNSHPSLPELLAKYTHVLMTQSAKYASDECIEKRVEYVGVVFCLLDDKDVFKAMYSKLLSKRLIQGGAMSMDVELSLIQKLRDICGCEFVSKLQKMFSDKIISTNAHLAYTTWKEERDQLGSSTVECWFDVLTAGVWPIPTPTQDIELKLSAVCQQQMHLYATFYGTQSTGRRLHWVHHMSHGVLRMVLTSRSFEVHANYHQLVMLLL
;
A
#
# COMPACT_ATOMS: atom_id res chain seq x y z
N MET A 1 -59.97 -8.89 20.76
CA MET A 1 -60.78 -7.99 21.62
C MET A 1 -60.70 -8.38 23.11
N SER A 2 -61.15 -9.56 23.57
CA SER A 2 -61.09 -9.91 25.02
C SER A 2 -59.70 -10.32 25.55
N LEU A 3 -58.75 -10.66 24.67
CA LEU A 3 -57.40 -11.11 25.04
C LEU A 3 -56.47 -10.02 25.58
N LEU A 4 -56.74 -8.75 25.26
CA LEU A 4 -55.92 -7.60 25.68
C LEU A 4 -56.54 -6.80 26.83
N ALA A 5 -57.84 -6.97 27.10
CA ALA A 5 -58.63 -6.12 28.01
C ALA A 5 -59.00 -6.78 29.36
N SER A 6 -58.46 -7.95 29.71
CA SER A 6 -58.76 -8.57 31.01
C SER A 6 -57.99 -7.88 32.14
N LYS A 7 -58.71 -7.40 33.17
CA LYS A 7 -58.14 -6.83 34.41
C LYS A 7 -57.07 -7.77 35.01
N HIS A 8 -55.81 -7.31 35.12
CA HIS A 8 -54.58 -7.99 35.61
C HIS A 8 -53.86 -8.93 34.62
N PRO A 9 -52.51 -8.99 34.69
CA PRO A 9 -51.62 -8.13 33.93
C PRO A 9 -51.78 -8.32 32.41
N SER A 10 -51.95 -7.21 31.71
CA SER A 10 -52.01 -7.07 30.24
C SER A 10 -50.61 -7.21 29.62
N VAL A 11 -50.53 -7.31 28.29
CA VAL A 11 -49.24 -7.24 27.53
C VAL A 11 -48.44 -5.97 27.90
N GLU A 12 -49.11 -4.96 28.44
CA GLU A 12 -48.56 -3.72 29.02
C GLU A 12 -47.57 -3.98 30.18
N VAL A 13 -47.68 -5.11 30.90
CA VAL A 13 -46.77 -5.49 31.99
C VAL A 13 -45.39 -5.90 31.48
N LEU A 14 -45.32 -6.46 30.26
CA LEU A 14 -44.06 -6.87 29.67
C LEU A 14 -43.20 -5.68 29.23
N VAL A 15 -43.83 -4.57 28.83
CA VAL A 15 -43.12 -3.34 28.45
C VAL A 15 -42.84 -2.45 29.66
N SER A 16 -43.59 -2.60 30.75
CA SER A 16 -43.47 -1.74 31.94
C SER A 16 -42.47 -2.21 32.99
N GLY A 17 -41.90 -3.42 32.84
CA GLY A 17 -40.91 -3.94 33.79
C GLY A 17 -41.42 -4.08 35.23
N CYS A 18 -42.75 -4.09 35.42
CA CYS A 18 -43.36 -4.32 36.73
C CYS A 18 -43.06 -5.75 37.21
N HIS A 19 -42.86 -5.91 38.52
CA HIS A 19 -42.43 -7.16 39.17
C HIS A 19 -43.45 -8.31 39.14
N ASP A 20 -44.63 -8.13 38.54
CA ASP A 20 -45.64 -9.19 38.51
C ASP A 20 -45.33 -10.19 37.38
N PRO A 21 -44.98 -11.46 37.70
CA PRO A 21 -44.56 -12.43 36.70
C PRO A 21 -45.72 -12.76 35.76
N PHE A 22 -45.44 -12.66 34.46
CA PHE A 22 -46.37 -13.09 33.44
C PHE A 22 -46.44 -14.62 33.40
N SER A 23 -47.51 -15.21 33.95
CA SER A 23 -47.62 -16.67 34.07
C SER A 23 -47.61 -17.38 32.71
N TYR A 24 -46.95 -18.54 32.64
CA TYR A 24 -46.80 -19.35 31.43
C TYR A 24 -48.14 -19.68 30.75
N ASP A 25 -49.18 -20.01 31.51
CA ASP A 25 -50.51 -20.33 30.97
C ASP A 25 -51.13 -19.16 30.21
N LYS A 26 -50.85 -17.94 30.67
CA LYS A 26 -51.30 -16.69 30.05
C LYS A 26 -50.50 -16.37 28.79
N TRP A 27 -49.19 -16.62 28.82
CA TRP A 27 -48.34 -16.55 27.62
C TRP A 27 -48.83 -17.49 26.53
N GLN A 28 -49.10 -18.75 26.86
CA GLN A 28 -49.65 -19.70 25.89
C GLN A 28 -51.04 -19.27 25.39
N SER A 29 -51.90 -18.73 26.26
CA SER A 29 -53.22 -18.25 25.87
C SER A 29 -53.15 -17.08 24.88
N VAL A 30 -52.33 -16.08 25.17
CA VAL A 30 -52.12 -14.90 24.29
C VAL A 30 -51.46 -15.33 22.99
N TYR A 31 -50.40 -16.15 23.05
CA TYR A 31 -49.71 -16.66 21.87
C TYR A 31 -50.63 -17.47 20.94
N ARG A 32 -51.44 -18.38 21.50
CA ARG A 32 -52.47 -19.12 20.73
C ARG A 32 -53.54 -18.21 20.17
N GLY A 33 -53.92 -17.17 20.92
CA GLY A 33 -54.83 -16.12 20.47
C GLY A 33 -54.29 -15.38 19.24
N VAL A 34 -53.03 -14.94 19.30
CA VAL A 34 -52.34 -14.27 18.19
C VAL A 34 -52.18 -15.21 16.99
N TYR A 35 -51.79 -16.48 17.22
CA TYR A 35 -51.73 -17.51 16.18
C TYR A 35 -53.07 -17.65 15.45
N ASN A 36 -54.14 -17.90 16.20
CA ASN A 36 -55.48 -18.09 15.64
C ASN A 36 -55.96 -16.86 14.86
N ILE A 37 -55.64 -15.64 15.31
CA ILE A 37 -55.99 -14.40 14.61
C ILE A 37 -55.18 -14.25 13.31
N CYS A 38 -53.88 -14.61 13.33
CA CYS A 38 -52.99 -14.45 12.17
C CYS A 38 -53.18 -15.55 11.12
N THR A 39 -53.68 -16.74 11.49
CA THR A 39 -53.87 -17.88 10.58
C THR A 39 -55.30 -18.06 10.08
N ASN A 40 -56.28 -17.26 10.53
CA ASN A 40 -57.67 -17.39 10.08
C ASN A 40 -57.88 -16.69 8.73
N PRO A 41 -58.31 -17.39 7.67
CA PRO A 41 -58.60 -16.78 6.37
C PRO A 41 -59.99 -16.11 6.40
N GLY A 42 -60.07 -14.91 6.98
CA GLY A 42 -61.29 -14.10 6.97
C GLY A 42 -61.20 -12.85 7.86
N THR A 43 -61.50 -11.68 7.28
CA THR A 43 -61.44 -10.32 7.87
C THR A 43 -60.05 -9.78 8.27
N PRO A 44 -59.80 -8.45 8.22
CA PRO A 44 -58.52 -7.81 8.58
C PRO A 44 -58.29 -7.78 10.10
N GLN A 45 -58.40 -8.94 10.75
CA GLN A 45 -58.25 -9.08 12.20
C GLN A 45 -56.79 -8.88 12.64
N ALA A 46 -55.83 -9.24 11.78
CA ALA A 46 -54.41 -8.99 12.02
C ALA A 46 -54.04 -7.50 11.91
N GLU A 47 -54.65 -6.76 10.98
CA GLU A 47 -54.46 -5.31 10.83
C GLU A 47 -55.02 -4.54 12.03
N THR A 48 -56.24 -4.87 12.45
CA THR A 48 -56.87 -4.27 13.64
C THR A 48 -56.13 -4.63 14.93
N LEU A 49 -55.57 -5.86 15.03
CA LEU A 49 -54.69 -6.25 16.13
C LEU A 49 -53.40 -5.42 16.15
N PHE A 50 -52.78 -5.18 14.98
CA PHE A 50 -51.57 -4.36 14.88
C PHE A 50 -51.83 -2.89 15.22
N GLN A 51 -52.91 -2.29 14.70
CA GLN A 51 -53.30 -0.92 15.01
C GLN A 51 -53.59 -0.76 16.51
N HIS A 52 -54.32 -1.69 17.11
CA HIS A 52 -54.61 -1.64 18.54
C HIS A 52 -53.36 -1.85 19.42
N LEU A 53 -52.46 -2.75 19.03
CA LEU A 53 -51.15 -2.90 19.69
C LEU A 53 -50.37 -1.58 19.62
N ARG A 54 -50.31 -0.96 18.43
CA ARG A 54 -49.63 0.32 18.23
C ARG A 54 -50.25 1.42 19.09
N ASP A 55 -51.58 1.55 19.13
CA ASP A 55 -52.25 2.61 19.88
C ASP A 55 -52.06 2.45 21.40
N VAL A 56 -52.12 1.21 21.92
CA VAL A 56 -51.82 0.90 23.33
C VAL A 56 -50.36 1.26 23.68
N LEU A 57 -49.43 0.96 22.76
CA LEU A 57 -48.01 1.30 22.95
C LEU A 57 -47.78 2.82 22.89
N VAL A 58 -48.37 3.52 21.93
CA VAL A 58 -48.26 4.99 21.74
C VAL A 58 -48.84 5.73 22.93
N GLN A 59 -50.07 5.42 23.32
CA GLN A 59 -50.75 6.03 24.47
C GLN A 59 -49.94 5.81 25.76
N ARG A 60 -49.23 4.68 25.88
CA ARG A 60 -48.37 4.43 27.04
C ARG A 60 -47.09 5.27 27.03
N VAL A 61 -46.48 5.56 25.88
CA VAL A 61 -45.33 6.47 25.86
C VAL A 61 -45.78 7.90 26.13
N GLU A 62 -46.94 8.31 25.62
CA GLU A 62 -47.48 9.65 25.86
C GLU A 62 -47.75 9.85 27.37
N ASN A 63 -48.32 8.84 28.04
CA ASN A 63 -48.46 8.82 29.50
C ASN A 63 -47.12 8.82 30.27
N ILE A 64 -46.02 8.42 29.63
CA ILE A 64 -44.67 8.45 30.17
C ILE A 64 -43.99 9.82 29.88
N ALA A 65 -44.35 10.46 28.76
CA ALA A 65 -43.85 11.75 28.32
C ALA A 65 -44.53 12.95 28.99
N GLU A 66 -45.81 12.83 29.36
CA GLU A 66 -46.61 13.90 30.01
C GLU A 66 -46.26 14.17 31.49
N VAL A 67 -45.09 13.73 31.96
CA VAL A 67 -44.61 13.99 33.31
C VAL A 67 -44.04 15.42 33.43
N GLN A 68 -44.93 16.41 33.48
CA GLN A 68 -44.68 17.72 34.12
C GLN A 68 -45.50 17.91 35.41
N THR A 69 -46.25 16.90 35.87
CA THR A 69 -46.98 16.94 37.15
C THR A 69 -46.96 15.59 37.87
N PRO A 70 -46.94 15.54 39.22
CA PRO A 70 -47.21 14.30 39.96
C PRO A 70 -48.73 14.07 39.93
N PRO A 71 -49.28 12.85 39.71
CA PRO A 71 -49.15 11.74 40.67
C PRO A 71 -49.36 10.30 40.12
N GLY A 72 -49.11 9.28 40.96
CA GLY A 72 -49.95 8.06 40.98
C GLY A 72 -49.37 6.74 40.44
N GLY A 73 -48.08 6.46 40.64
CA GLY A 73 -47.54 5.09 40.53
C GLY A 73 -47.27 4.56 39.11
N GLY A 74 -46.06 4.01 38.91
CA GLY A 74 -45.60 3.38 37.67
C GLY A 74 -44.25 3.92 37.19
N ILE A 75 -43.88 3.64 35.92
CA ILE A 75 -42.63 4.15 35.30
C ILE A 75 -42.56 5.68 35.26
N SER A 76 -43.70 6.38 35.24
CA SER A 76 -43.77 7.84 35.32
C SER A 76 -43.22 8.39 36.65
N ASP A 77 -43.46 7.72 37.78
CA ASP A 77 -42.88 8.05 39.09
C ASP A 77 -41.36 7.81 39.13
N ILE A 78 -40.88 6.85 38.34
CA ILE A 78 -39.47 6.50 38.23
C ILE A 78 -38.73 7.53 37.37
N ILE A 79 -39.30 7.96 36.25
CA ILE A 79 -38.72 9.00 35.38
C ILE A 79 -38.74 10.36 36.08
N TRP A 80 -39.82 10.69 36.80
CA TRP A 80 -39.83 11.86 37.67
C TRP A 80 -38.74 11.77 38.74
N LYS A 81 -38.58 10.63 39.43
CA LYS A 81 -37.49 10.41 40.41
C LYS A 81 -36.10 10.51 39.77
N VAL A 82 -35.89 9.97 38.57
CA VAL A 82 -34.62 10.07 37.83
C VAL A 82 -34.35 11.51 37.37
N LEU A 83 -35.39 12.27 37.01
CA LEU A 83 -35.30 13.68 36.65
C LEU A 83 -35.10 14.61 37.87
N SER A 84 -35.62 14.25 39.05
CA SER A 84 -35.63 15.11 40.25
C SER A 84 -34.67 14.66 41.37
N ALA A 85 -34.00 13.52 41.24
CA ALA A 85 -32.99 13.06 42.20
C ALA A 85 -31.67 13.85 42.08
N GLU A 86 -31.29 14.51 43.17
CA GLU A 86 -29.94 15.04 43.43
C GLU A 86 -29.00 13.91 43.86
N HIS A 87 -28.72 12.95 42.98
CA HIS A 87 -27.74 11.88 43.24
C HIS A 87 -26.63 11.93 42.19
N GLY A 88 -25.46 11.36 42.52
CA GLY A 88 -24.24 11.44 41.70
C GLY A 88 -24.46 10.97 40.25
N GLU A 89 -23.73 11.57 39.32
CA GLU A 89 -23.91 11.34 37.88
C GLU A 89 -23.72 9.87 37.43
N ALA A 90 -22.86 9.11 38.12
CA ALA A 90 -22.69 7.68 37.89
C ALA A 90 -23.95 6.87 38.23
N GLU A 91 -24.64 7.23 39.33
CA GLU A 91 -25.88 6.56 39.75
C GLU A 91 -27.03 6.87 38.80
N PHE A 92 -27.10 8.12 38.31
CA PHE A 92 -28.06 8.51 37.26
C PHE A 92 -27.89 7.67 35.99
N LEU A 93 -26.65 7.53 35.50
CA LEU A 93 -26.38 6.73 34.29
C LEU A 93 -26.65 5.24 34.52
N GLY A 94 -26.35 4.70 35.71
CA GLY A 94 -26.67 3.32 36.07
C GLY A 94 -28.18 3.04 36.04
N GLN A 95 -28.98 3.95 36.61
CA GLN A 95 -30.44 3.87 36.55
C GLN A 95 -30.97 3.99 35.13
N TYR A 96 -30.45 4.94 34.34
CA TYR A 96 -30.80 5.11 32.93
C TYR A 96 -30.59 3.82 32.13
N CYS A 97 -29.40 3.21 32.26
CA CYS A 97 -29.05 1.98 31.57
C CYS A 97 -29.90 0.78 32.02
N SER A 98 -30.17 0.66 33.33
CA SER A 98 -31.06 -0.38 33.86
C SER A 98 -32.47 -0.29 33.29
N HIS A 99 -33.04 0.91 33.24
CA HIS A 99 -34.38 1.13 32.68
C HIS A 99 -34.44 0.87 31.18
N PHE A 100 -33.41 1.30 30.45
CA PHE A 100 -33.32 1.01 29.03
C PHE A 100 -33.20 -0.49 28.75
N ASN A 101 -32.43 -1.23 29.55
CA ASN A 101 -32.31 -2.69 29.43
C ASN A 101 -33.64 -3.41 29.74
N MET A 102 -34.35 -2.98 30.79
CA MET A 102 -35.69 -3.50 31.12
C MET A 102 -36.68 -3.28 29.96
N PHE A 103 -36.66 -2.10 29.35
CA PHE A 103 -37.49 -1.78 28.20
C PHE A 103 -37.13 -2.59 26.94
N SER A 104 -35.83 -2.74 26.65
CA SER A 104 -35.34 -3.54 25.52
C SER A 104 -35.73 -5.02 25.66
N THR A 105 -35.57 -5.55 26.87
CA THR A 105 -35.99 -6.92 27.24
C THR A 105 -37.51 -7.09 27.10
N GLY A 106 -38.29 -6.12 27.60
CA GLY A 106 -39.74 -6.10 27.47
C GLY A 106 -40.23 -6.08 26.03
N THR A 107 -39.59 -5.27 25.19
CA THR A 107 -39.86 -5.19 23.75
C THR A 107 -39.57 -6.51 23.04
N SER A 108 -38.51 -7.20 23.46
CA SER A 108 -38.14 -8.51 22.92
C SER A 108 -39.19 -9.58 23.27
N TYR A 109 -39.70 -9.60 24.50
CA TYR A 109 -40.81 -10.47 24.89
C TYR A 109 -42.11 -10.17 24.12
N VAL A 110 -42.44 -8.90 23.89
CA VAL A 110 -43.60 -8.55 23.04
C VAL A 110 -43.38 -9.00 21.60
N SER A 111 -42.17 -8.85 21.05
CA SER A 111 -41.84 -9.35 19.71
C SER A 111 -42.03 -10.87 19.60
N GLU A 112 -41.66 -11.63 20.63
CA GLU A 112 -41.84 -13.09 20.68
C GLU A 112 -43.32 -13.50 20.79
N LEU A 113 -44.11 -12.83 21.64
CA LEU A 113 -45.56 -13.07 21.75
C LEU A 113 -46.29 -12.85 20.43
N PHE A 114 -45.85 -11.85 19.67
CA PHE A 114 -46.46 -11.46 18.41
C PHE A 114 -45.65 -11.95 17.19
N CYS A 115 -44.83 -12.98 17.35
CA CYS A 115 -43.97 -13.48 16.28
C CYS A 115 -44.75 -13.95 15.03
N TYR A 116 -45.96 -14.47 15.20
CA TYR A 116 -46.86 -14.84 14.09
C TYR A 116 -47.38 -13.59 13.35
N LEU A 117 -47.64 -12.49 14.05
CA LEU A 117 -48.03 -11.22 13.43
C LEU A 117 -46.86 -10.65 12.61
N ASN A 118 -45.64 -10.66 13.18
CA ASN A 118 -44.40 -10.29 12.50
C ASN A 118 -44.16 -11.15 11.25
N ARG A 119 -44.27 -12.48 11.36
CA ARG A 119 -43.89 -13.43 10.31
C ARG A 119 -44.90 -13.56 9.17
N TYR A 120 -46.20 -13.46 9.45
CA TYR A 120 -47.25 -13.77 8.48
C TYR A 120 -47.97 -12.54 7.94
N TRP A 121 -48.30 -11.56 8.78
CA TRP A 121 -49.02 -10.36 8.34
C TRP A 121 -48.08 -9.22 8.00
N ILE A 122 -47.13 -8.89 8.88
CA ILE A 122 -46.20 -7.76 8.67
C ILE A 122 -45.25 -8.03 7.50
N ARG A 123 -44.66 -9.23 7.37
CA ARG A 123 -43.85 -9.59 6.19
C ARG A 123 -44.62 -9.54 4.86
N TYR A 124 -45.90 -9.89 4.88
CA TYR A 124 -46.77 -9.81 3.70
C TYR A 124 -47.11 -8.35 3.36
N ALA A 125 -47.43 -7.53 4.37
CA ALA A 125 -47.72 -6.10 4.23
C ALA A 125 -46.49 -5.25 3.83
N HIS A 126 -45.27 -5.70 4.16
CA HIS A 126 -44.00 -4.98 3.92
C HIS A 126 -43.33 -5.30 2.58
N SER A 127 -43.95 -6.10 1.70
CA SER A 127 -43.54 -6.08 0.28
C SER A 127 -42.53 -7.14 -0.16
N GLU A 128 -42.24 -8.22 0.60
CA GLU A 128 -41.28 -9.25 0.13
C GLU A 128 -41.77 -10.04 -1.12
N TYR A 129 -43.06 -9.91 -1.48
CA TYR A 129 -43.67 -10.59 -2.64
C TYR A 129 -44.36 -9.66 -3.67
N GLY A 130 -43.99 -8.37 -3.71
CA GLY A 130 -44.24 -7.51 -4.88
C GLY A 130 -45.51 -6.64 -4.93
N GLN A 131 -46.13 -6.31 -3.80
CA GLN A 131 -47.06 -5.16 -3.71
C GLN A 131 -46.35 -3.91 -3.16
N ALA A 132 -47.04 -2.77 -3.11
CA ALA A 132 -46.48 -1.57 -2.47
C ALA A 132 -46.58 -1.73 -0.94
N PRO A 133 -45.51 -1.45 -0.17
CA PRO A 133 -45.55 -1.55 1.28
C PRO A 133 -46.59 -0.58 1.85
N ILE A 134 -47.40 -1.06 2.79
CA ILE A 134 -48.38 -0.21 3.49
C ILE A 134 -47.61 0.76 4.40
N GLN A 135 -47.74 2.07 4.16
CA GLN A 135 -47.06 3.08 4.97
C GLN A 135 -47.46 2.97 6.45
N GLY A 136 -46.47 2.92 7.35
CA GLY A 136 -46.69 2.86 8.80
C GLY A 136 -46.81 1.44 9.41
N VAL A 137 -46.60 0.38 8.60
CA VAL A 137 -46.51 -1.00 9.08
C VAL A 137 -45.06 -1.45 9.07
N TYR A 138 -44.44 -1.59 10.25
CA TYR A 138 -43.09 -2.10 10.43
C TYR A 138 -43.10 -3.34 11.34
N PRO A 139 -42.07 -4.20 11.31
CA PRO A 139 -41.83 -5.20 12.36
C PRO A 139 -41.99 -4.58 13.74
N ILE A 140 -42.62 -5.28 14.68
CA ILE A 140 -42.93 -4.74 16.01
C ILE A 140 -41.70 -4.09 16.70
N PRO A 141 -40.48 -4.68 16.64
CA PRO A 141 -39.27 -4.01 17.14
C PRO A 141 -38.97 -2.68 16.43
N GLU A 142 -39.15 -2.60 15.11
CA GLU A 142 -38.93 -1.40 14.29
C GLU A 142 -40.07 -0.38 14.39
N VAL A 143 -41.24 -0.73 14.94
CA VAL A 143 -42.26 0.24 15.36
C VAL A 143 -41.92 0.77 16.75
N LEU A 144 -41.53 -0.12 17.68
CA LEU A 144 -41.25 0.24 19.07
C LEU A 144 -39.99 1.09 19.25
N PHE A 145 -38.93 0.84 18.47
CA PHE A 145 -37.66 1.57 18.60
C PHE A 145 -37.72 3.02 18.07
N PRO A 146 -38.29 3.32 16.88
CA PRO A 146 -38.28 4.68 16.33
C PRO A 146 -39.49 5.54 16.72
N MET A 147 -40.68 4.96 16.92
CA MET A 147 -41.91 5.77 16.90
C MET A 147 -42.25 6.48 18.21
N THR A 148 -41.90 5.98 19.40
CA THR A 148 -42.61 6.50 20.57
C THR A 148 -41.79 6.63 21.86
N LEU A 149 -41.17 5.60 22.43
CA LEU A 149 -40.57 5.75 23.78
C LEU A 149 -39.12 6.23 23.73
N LEU A 150 -38.34 5.68 22.80
CA LEU A 150 -36.91 5.97 22.65
C LEU A 150 -36.68 7.36 22.05
N SER A 151 -37.51 7.82 21.11
CA SER A 151 -37.39 9.17 20.52
C SER A 151 -37.59 10.28 21.57
N VAL A 152 -38.58 10.13 22.45
CA VAL A 152 -38.86 11.09 23.54
C VAL A 152 -37.82 10.98 24.66
N PHE A 153 -37.44 9.76 25.08
CA PHE A 153 -36.37 9.57 26.06
C PHE A 153 -35.04 10.16 25.58
N ILE A 154 -34.67 9.88 24.32
CA ILE A 154 -33.46 10.44 23.71
C ILE A 154 -33.57 11.94 23.60
N GLN A 155 -34.69 12.51 23.13
CA GLN A 155 -34.80 13.95 22.94
C GLN A 155 -34.78 14.74 24.25
N VAL A 156 -35.42 14.25 25.32
CA VAL A 156 -35.54 14.97 26.60
C VAL A 156 -34.34 14.72 27.51
N LEU A 157 -33.81 13.50 27.55
CA LEU A 157 -32.70 13.13 28.44
C LEU A 157 -31.33 13.16 27.74
N LYS A 158 -31.26 13.38 26.41
CA LYS A 158 -29.98 13.48 25.67
C LYS A 158 -29.01 14.36 26.43
N ASP A 159 -29.41 15.60 26.65
CA ASP A 159 -28.50 16.65 27.10
C ASP A 159 -28.00 16.37 28.52
N ARG A 160 -28.83 15.75 29.36
CA ARG A 160 -28.46 15.35 30.72
C ARG A 160 -27.57 14.10 30.74
N VAL A 161 -27.86 13.09 29.92
CA VAL A 161 -27.02 11.89 29.77
C VAL A 161 -25.65 12.30 29.24
N ILE A 162 -25.62 13.16 28.23
CA ILE A 162 -24.40 13.77 27.70
C ILE A 162 -23.62 14.50 28.79
N ALA A 163 -24.25 15.45 29.50
CA ALA A 163 -23.57 16.23 30.53
C ALA A 163 -22.97 15.33 31.64
N SER A 164 -23.71 14.30 32.06
CA SER A 164 -23.29 13.34 33.09
C SER A 164 -22.12 12.48 32.61
N VAL A 165 -22.17 11.98 31.37
CA VAL A 165 -21.05 11.23 30.76
C VAL A 165 -19.80 12.12 30.68
N LEU A 166 -19.96 13.38 30.27
CA LEU A 166 -18.84 14.32 30.16
C LEU A 166 -18.22 14.66 31.52
N HIS A 167 -19.02 14.87 32.56
CA HIS A 167 -18.48 15.20 33.88
C HIS A 167 -17.87 13.97 34.58
N LEU A 168 -18.35 12.74 34.33
CA LEU A 168 -17.61 11.53 34.71
C LEU A 168 -16.25 11.44 34.03
N PHE A 169 -16.18 11.69 32.72
CA PHE A 169 -14.89 11.72 32.02
C PHE A 169 -13.99 12.84 32.52
N GLN A 170 -14.53 14.02 32.86
CA GLN A 170 -13.78 15.15 33.41
C GLN A 170 -13.21 14.82 34.81
N ARG A 171 -14.01 14.20 35.68
CA ARG A 171 -13.55 13.70 37.00
C ARG A 171 -12.48 12.62 36.89
N ASP A 172 -12.60 11.72 35.92
CA ASP A 172 -11.59 10.70 35.58
C ASP A 172 -10.29 11.32 35.02
N ARG A 173 -10.31 12.59 34.60
CA ARG A 173 -9.11 13.35 34.26
C ARG A 173 -8.44 13.98 35.48
N GLU A 174 -9.19 14.28 36.53
CA GLU A 174 -8.76 15.04 37.72
C GLU A 174 -8.46 14.14 38.94
N SER A 175 -9.01 12.91 39.02
CA SER A 175 -8.80 11.94 40.12
C SER A 175 -9.10 10.48 39.69
N GLU A 176 -8.61 9.45 40.42
CA GLU A 176 -8.89 8.03 40.12
C GLU A 176 -10.40 7.71 40.19
N GLY A 177 -10.89 7.06 39.13
CA GLY A 177 -12.26 7.20 38.64
C GLY A 177 -13.35 6.36 39.28
N ASP A 178 -14.55 6.93 39.21
CA ASP A 178 -15.80 6.19 39.41
C ASP A 178 -15.95 5.13 38.30
N GLN A 179 -16.25 3.88 38.70
CA GLN A 179 -16.46 2.77 37.77
C GLN A 179 -17.84 2.89 37.13
N PHE A 180 -17.89 2.95 35.79
CA PHE A 180 -19.12 2.93 35.01
C PHE A 180 -19.02 1.84 33.94
N GLU A 181 -19.86 0.80 34.04
CA GLU A 181 -19.76 -0.43 33.22
C GLU A 181 -20.86 -0.56 32.15
N HIS A 182 -21.71 0.46 31.94
CA HIS A 182 -22.90 0.35 31.05
C HIS A 182 -22.79 1.09 29.70
N GLY A 183 -21.58 1.23 29.16
CA GLY A 183 -21.29 1.95 27.92
C GLY A 183 -22.02 1.51 26.67
N ASP A 184 -22.26 0.20 26.52
CA ASP A 184 -22.89 -0.37 25.33
C ASP A 184 -24.35 0.10 25.15
N LEU A 185 -25.06 0.30 26.26
CA LEU A 185 -26.44 0.79 26.26
C LEU A 185 -26.50 2.29 25.91
N ILE A 186 -25.49 3.08 26.31
CA ILE A 186 -25.39 4.50 25.95
C ILE A 186 -25.15 4.68 24.45
N ALA A 187 -24.29 3.86 23.84
CA ALA A 187 -24.04 3.91 22.41
C ALA A 187 -25.26 3.53 21.56
N SER A 188 -26.14 2.67 22.08
CA SER A 188 -27.39 2.28 21.41
C SER A 188 -28.51 3.32 21.52
N THR A 189 -28.42 4.23 22.50
CA THR A 189 -29.46 5.21 22.80
C THR A 189 -29.11 6.60 22.27
N VAL A 190 -27.85 7.03 22.31
CA VAL A 190 -27.45 8.33 21.80
C VAL A 190 -26.62 8.11 20.54
N GLN A 191 -26.94 8.77 19.43
CA GLN A 191 -25.97 8.92 18.34
C GLN A 191 -24.81 9.77 18.87
N VAL A 192 -23.78 9.09 19.37
CA VAL A 192 -22.68 9.64 20.16
C VAL A 192 -21.74 10.55 19.33
N ASP A 193 -21.92 10.57 18.01
CA ASP A 193 -21.05 11.26 17.04
C ASP A 193 -20.90 12.77 17.28
N ASP A 194 -21.99 13.47 17.69
CA ASP A 194 -21.97 14.94 17.81
C ASP A 194 -21.36 15.46 19.14
N ILE A 195 -21.29 14.62 20.17
CA ILE A 195 -21.04 15.08 21.55
C ILE A 195 -19.57 15.00 21.95
N HIS A 196 -18.90 13.90 21.57
CA HIS A 196 -17.45 13.78 21.78
C HIS A 196 -16.68 14.83 20.97
N HIS A 197 -17.21 15.19 19.80
CA HIS A 197 -16.67 16.25 18.96
C HIS A 197 -16.67 17.61 19.69
N ILE A 198 -17.77 17.98 20.35
CA ILE A 198 -17.88 19.28 21.05
C ILE A 198 -17.00 19.35 22.30
N HIS A 199 -16.98 18.29 23.12
CA HIS A 199 -16.24 18.31 24.38
C HIS A 199 -14.72 18.21 24.20
N ILE A 200 -14.26 17.34 23.30
CA ILE A 200 -12.82 17.25 22.98
C ILE A 200 -12.33 18.56 22.35
N ASN A 201 -13.09 19.17 21.43
CA ASN A 201 -12.73 20.47 20.85
C ASN A 201 -12.65 21.60 21.89
N ARG A 202 -13.59 21.67 22.84
CA ARG A 202 -13.64 22.78 23.80
C ARG A 202 -12.47 22.80 24.80
N MET A 203 -11.94 21.64 25.18
CA MET A 203 -10.88 21.53 26.19
C MET A 203 -9.49 21.24 25.63
N VAL A 204 -9.41 20.40 24.59
CA VAL A 204 -8.11 19.91 24.07
C VAL A 204 -7.49 20.90 23.08
N PHE A 205 -8.30 21.69 22.37
CA PHE A 205 -7.80 22.66 21.38
C PHE A 205 -6.96 23.80 21.99
N PRO A 206 -7.36 24.48 23.08
CA PRO A 206 -6.53 25.52 23.71
C PRO A 206 -5.24 24.94 24.32
N LEU A 207 -5.32 23.71 24.84
CA LEU A 207 -4.17 23.00 25.40
C LEU A 207 -3.14 22.66 24.32
N ALA A 208 -3.58 22.27 23.11
CA ALA A 208 -2.70 22.01 21.98
C ALA A 208 -1.85 23.23 21.61
N GLN A 209 -2.47 24.41 21.56
CA GLN A 209 -1.79 25.67 21.25
C GLN A 209 -0.74 26.05 22.30
N ASP A 210 -1.08 25.98 23.59
CA ASP A 210 -0.15 26.27 24.69
C ASP A 210 1.02 25.27 24.73
N LEU A 211 0.76 23.99 24.45
CA LEU A 211 1.80 22.96 24.40
C LEU A 211 2.76 23.15 23.21
N LEU A 212 2.28 23.56 22.04
CA LEU A 212 3.12 23.83 20.86
C LEU A 212 4.01 25.08 21.02
N GLU A 213 3.67 25.98 21.94
CA GLU A 213 4.51 27.14 22.26
C GLU A 213 5.59 26.83 23.30
N ARG A 214 5.31 25.89 24.21
CA ARG A 214 6.21 25.57 25.33
C ARG A 214 7.14 24.39 25.08
N VAL A 215 6.77 23.49 24.17
CA VAL A 215 7.39 22.17 24.03
C VAL A 215 7.96 21.99 22.62
N SER A 216 9.05 21.24 22.50
CA SER A 216 9.62 20.87 21.19
C SER A 216 8.63 20.00 20.39
N ILE A 217 8.68 20.04 19.07
CA ILE A 217 7.75 19.21 18.27
C ILE A 217 8.01 17.71 18.45
N ALA A 218 9.25 17.31 18.72
CA ALA A 218 9.58 15.92 19.02
C ALA A 218 8.84 15.43 20.29
N ASP A 219 8.87 16.24 21.34
CA ASP A 219 8.19 15.95 22.61
C ASP A 219 6.67 16.11 22.48
N TYR A 220 6.20 17.09 21.71
CA TYR A 220 4.79 17.26 21.39
C TYR A 220 4.19 16.01 20.75
N LEU A 221 4.87 15.39 19.77
CA LEU A 221 4.39 14.16 19.14
C LEU A 221 4.26 13.00 20.15
N VAL A 222 5.18 12.89 21.11
CA VAL A 222 5.11 11.89 22.18
C VAL A 222 3.94 12.17 23.12
N LEU A 223 3.74 13.44 23.48
CA LEU A 223 2.61 13.87 24.31
C LEU A 223 1.28 13.60 23.60
N VAL A 224 1.14 13.93 22.32
CA VAL A 224 -0.07 13.67 21.54
C VAL A 224 -0.39 12.18 21.48
N GLU A 225 0.59 11.33 21.13
CA GLU A 225 0.42 9.87 21.13
C GLU A 225 -0.03 9.36 22.51
N THR A 226 0.57 9.90 23.57
CA THR A 226 0.24 9.56 24.95
C THR A 226 -1.17 10.01 25.31
N LEU A 227 -1.57 11.23 24.97
CA LEU A 227 -2.90 11.79 25.25
C LEU A 227 -3.99 11.03 24.49
N CYS A 228 -3.78 10.73 23.21
CA CYS A 228 -4.72 9.92 22.42
C CYS A 228 -4.91 8.54 23.04
N ARG A 229 -3.82 7.89 23.51
CA ARG A 229 -3.88 6.58 24.17
C ARG A 229 -4.55 6.64 25.55
N HIS A 230 -4.32 7.70 26.32
CA HIS A 230 -5.01 7.88 27.61
C HIS A 230 -6.50 8.05 27.39
N GLU A 231 -6.91 8.85 26.42
CA GLU A 231 -8.33 9.07 26.13
C GLU A 231 -9.00 7.81 25.60
N GLU A 232 -8.31 7.04 24.74
CA GLU A 232 -8.76 5.71 24.29
C GLU A 232 -9.00 4.78 25.49
N ARG A 233 -8.03 4.67 26.41
CA ARG A 233 -8.14 3.82 27.61
C ARG A 233 -9.24 4.25 28.58
N ARG A 234 -9.54 5.55 28.66
CA ARG A 234 -10.65 6.05 29.49
C ARG A 234 -12.00 5.56 28.98
N CYS A 235 -12.15 5.51 27.66
CA CYS A 235 -13.36 4.98 27.03
C CYS A 235 -13.36 3.45 26.96
N ASP A 236 -12.19 2.80 26.92
CA ASP A 236 -12.04 1.36 26.87
C ASP A 236 -12.68 0.69 28.10
N GLY A 237 -13.56 -0.29 27.86
CA GLY A 237 -14.37 -0.94 28.91
C GLY A 237 -15.55 -0.12 29.46
N LYS A 238 -15.58 1.21 29.28
CA LYS A 238 -16.68 2.09 29.72
C LYS A 238 -17.65 2.48 28.61
N MET A 239 -17.26 2.35 27.34
CA MET A 239 -18.02 2.76 26.14
C MET A 239 -17.94 1.68 25.04
N HIS A 240 -18.86 1.72 24.08
CA HIS A 240 -18.84 0.82 22.93
C HIS A 240 -17.60 1.03 22.04
N ARG A 241 -17.07 -0.06 21.47
CA ARG A 241 -15.86 -0.08 20.61
C ARG A 241 -15.80 0.97 19.51
N ILE A 242 -16.94 1.29 18.88
CA ILE A 242 -17.01 2.31 17.81
C ILE A 242 -16.72 3.69 18.40
N THR A 243 -17.32 4.01 19.54
CA THR A 243 -17.11 5.28 20.23
C THR A 243 -15.68 5.43 20.75
N VAL A 244 -15.06 4.34 21.22
CA VAL A 244 -13.64 4.33 21.62
C VAL A 244 -12.75 4.73 20.44
N GLN A 245 -12.96 4.11 19.27
CA GLN A 245 -12.22 4.43 18.05
C GLN A 245 -12.44 5.87 17.58
N GLN A 246 -13.69 6.35 17.58
CA GLN A 246 -14.04 7.71 17.19
C GLN A 246 -13.49 8.77 18.16
N THR A 247 -13.44 8.47 19.46
CA THR A 247 -12.86 9.36 20.48
C THR A 247 -11.38 9.57 20.23
N ARG A 248 -10.66 8.48 19.98
CA ARG A 248 -9.24 8.52 19.64
C ARG A 248 -8.98 9.32 18.36
N GLN A 249 -9.76 9.06 17.30
CA GLN A 249 -9.67 9.80 16.04
C GLN A 249 -9.98 11.29 16.20
N THR A 250 -10.99 11.63 16.99
CA THR A 250 -11.36 13.02 17.29
C THR A 250 -10.26 13.72 18.07
N CYS A 251 -9.68 13.07 19.07
CA CYS A 251 -8.55 13.59 19.84
C CYS A 251 -7.33 13.86 18.94
N CYS A 252 -6.97 12.89 18.09
CA CYS A 252 -5.89 13.04 17.11
C CYS A 252 -6.18 14.21 16.14
N ARG A 253 -7.40 14.30 15.62
CA ARG A 253 -7.83 15.38 14.74
C ARG A 253 -7.67 16.77 15.39
N VAL A 254 -8.15 16.94 16.62
CA VAL A 254 -8.07 18.24 17.32
C VAL A 254 -6.62 18.63 17.61
N LEU A 255 -5.77 17.68 18.00
CA LEU A 255 -4.36 17.92 18.35
C LEU A 255 -3.46 18.13 17.12
N VAL A 256 -3.80 17.54 15.98
CA VAL A 256 -2.90 17.44 14.82
C VAL A 256 -3.41 18.23 13.62
N GLU A 257 -4.69 18.16 13.28
CA GLU A 257 -5.23 18.72 12.02
C GLU A 257 -4.99 20.23 11.91
N ALA A 258 -5.27 20.99 12.98
CA ALA A 258 -5.09 22.43 13.01
C ALA A 258 -3.63 22.91 12.95
N HIS A 259 -2.67 22.02 13.22
CA HIS A 259 -1.24 22.34 13.32
C HIS A 259 -0.40 21.56 12.31
N THR A 260 -1.03 20.97 11.30
CA THR A 260 -0.39 20.13 10.28
C THR A 260 0.78 20.83 9.60
N GLU A 261 0.63 22.11 9.21
CA GLU A 261 1.69 22.89 8.55
C GLU A 261 2.94 23.01 9.42
N ARG A 262 2.79 23.44 10.68
CA ARG A 262 3.90 23.63 11.62
C ARG A 262 4.61 22.31 11.97
N LEU A 263 3.86 21.21 12.08
CA LEU A 263 4.42 19.87 12.28
C LEU A 263 5.21 19.41 11.05
N CYS A 264 4.71 19.69 9.86
CA CYS A 264 5.36 19.40 8.59
C CYS A 264 6.65 20.22 8.38
N ASP A 265 6.69 21.49 8.78
CA ASP A 265 7.91 22.32 8.69
C ASP A 265 9.12 21.70 9.42
N HIS A 266 8.85 21.01 10.53
CA HIS A 266 9.89 20.35 11.33
C HIS A 266 10.19 18.92 10.86
N ALA A 267 9.40 18.38 9.91
CA ALA A 267 9.64 17.06 9.36
C ALA A 267 10.98 16.99 8.60
N GLU A 268 11.39 18.06 7.91
CA GLU A 268 12.72 18.14 7.27
C GLU A 268 13.86 17.90 8.28
N ALA A 269 13.81 18.54 9.45
CA ALA A 269 14.81 18.35 10.50
C ALA A 269 14.87 16.90 11.02
N PHE A 270 13.74 16.20 11.07
CA PHE A 270 13.71 14.78 11.43
C PHE A 270 14.33 13.88 10.36
N PHE A 271 14.21 14.25 9.08
CA PHE A 271 14.90 13.54 8.00
C PHE A 271 16.41 13.77 8.05
N GLU A 272 16.86 15.01 8.26
CA GLU A 272 18.30 15.35 8.38
C GLU A 272 18.98 14.64 9.55
N SER A 273 18.31 14.58 10.70
CA SER A 273 18.82 13.93 11.92
C SER A 273 18.56 12.41 11.97
N ASN A 274 17.97 11.83 10.91
CA ASN A 274 17.63 10.41 10.81
C ASN A 274 16.79 9.88 11.99
N GLN A 275 15.90 10.73 12.51
CA GLN A 275 15.04 10.44 13.66
C GLN A 275 13.81 9.61 13.28
N THR A 276 14.05 8.36 12.87
CA THR A 276 13.00 7.44 12.36
C THR A 276 11.84 7.17 13.34
N GLN A 277 12.06 7.30 14.65
CA GLN A 277 11.01 7.10 15.65
C GLN A 277 9.98 8.23 15.63
N HIS A 278 10.42 9.48 15.49
CA HIS A 278 9.53 10.65 15.39
C HIS A 278 8.81 10.67 14.04
N LEU A 279 9.49 10.30 12.95
CA LEU A 279 8.85 10.13 11.63
C LEU A 279 7.75 9.07 11.65
N ARG A 280 7.97 7.95 12.34
CA ARG A 280 6.94 6.91 12.51
C ARG A 280 5.71 7.42 13.26
N ARG A 281 5.92 8.16 14.35
CA ARG A 281 4.82 8.77 15.11
C ARG A 281 4.05 9.77 14.27
N LEU A 282 4.77 10.65 13.58
CA LEU A 282 4.17 11.66 12.71
C LEU A 282 3.30 11.00 11.63
N PHE A 283 3.83 9.97 10.96
CA PHE A 283 3.09 9.22 9.94
C PHE A 283 1.88 8.47 10.52
N GLY A 284 2.04 7.81 11.68
CA GLY A 284 0.94 7.15 12.38
C GLY A 284 -0.20 8.12 12.71
N LEU A 285 0.12 9.25 13.33
CA LEU A 285 -0.86 10.29 13.66
C LEU A 285 -1.54 10.84 12.40
N PHE A 286 -0.81 11.09 11.32
CA PHE A 286 -1.40 11.54 10.05
C PHE A 286 -2.28 10.47 9.38
N SER A 287 -1.97 9.19 9.54
CA SER A 287 -2.77 8.08 8.99
C SER A 287 -4.12 7.90 9.68
N GLU A 288 -4.26 8.43 10.90
CA GLU A 288 -5.48 8.36 11.69
C GLU A 288 -6.45 9.51 11.40
N LEU A 289 -6.00 10.54 10.67
CA LEU A 289 -6.82 11.67 10.28
C LEU A 289 -7.80 11.28 9.17
N PRO A 290 -9.04 11.83 9.19
CA PRO A 290 -10.01 11.58 8.13
C PRO A 290 -9.63 12.27 6.81
N THR A 291 -8.81 13.33 6.87
CA THR A 291 -8.40 14.11 5.71
C THR A 291 -7.03 13.64 5.18
N PRO A 292 -6.88 13.31 3.89
CA PRO A 292 -5.61 12.84 3.32
C PRO A 292 -4.56 13.96 3.15
N HIS A 293 -4.92 15.21 3.47
CA HIS A 293 -4.08 16.39 3.24
C HIS A 293 -2.73 16.30 3.97
N ALA A 294 -2.73 15.90 5.25
CA ALA A 294 -1.51 15.79 6.06
C ALA A 294 -0.51 14.77 5.50
N LEU A 295 -1.01 13.61 5.06
CA LEU A 295 -0.18 12.57 4.44
C LEU A 295 0.41 13.04 3.10
N VAL A 296 -0.35 13.77 2.29
CA VAL A 296 0.12 14.33 1.01
C VAL A 296 1.17 15.41 1.24
N MET A 297 1.01 16.25 2.27
CA MET A 297 2.01 17.24 2.66
C MET A 297 3.34 16.57 3.07
N LEU A 298 3.27 15.60 3.98
CA LEU A 298 4.44 14.83 4.42
C LEU A 298 5.12 14.12 3.25
N LYS A 299 4.35 13.57 2.32
CA LYS A 299 4.86 12.94 1.10
C LYS A 299 5.64 13.91 0.23
N ASN A 300 5.11 15.11 0.01
CA ASN A 300 5.76 16.12 -0.81
C ASN A 300 7.07 16.57 -0.16
N ILE A 301 7.09 16.76 1.16
CA ILE A 301 8.31 17.10 1.91
C ILE A 301 9.34 15.98 1.80
N PHE A 302 8.94 14.72 2.02
CA PHE A 302 9.82 13.57 1.85
C PHE A 302 10.38 13.49 0.42
N LYS A 303 9.53 13.66 -0.59
CA LYS A 303 9.95 13.68 -2.00
C LYS A 303 10.99 14.77 -2.26
N THR A 304 10.71 16.01 -1.88
CA THR A 304 11.61 17.16 -2.08
C THR A 304 12.92 16.99 -1.32
N PHE A 305 12.88 16.41 -0.11
CA PHE A 305 14.09 16.10 0.66
C PHE A 305 14.99 15.07 -0.03
N VAL A 306 14.39 13.99 -0.54
CA VAL A 306 15.11 12.95 -1.30
C VAL A 306 15.66 13.52 -2.61
N GLU A 307 14.88 14.32 -3.33
CA GLU A 307 15.34 15.02 -4.55
C GLU A 307 16.53 15.93 -4.24
N ARG A 308 16.46 16.75 -3.19
CA ARG A 308 17.55 17.65 -2.77
C ARG A 308 18.82 16.87 -2.45
N SER A 309 18.69 15.77 -1.71
CA SER A 309 19.81 14.90 -1.32
C SER A 309 20.43 14.18 -2.52
N GLY A 310 19.61 13.62 -3.42
CA GLY A 310 20.09 12.97 -4.64
C GLY A 310 20.75 13.97 -5.60
N MET A 311 20.18 15.17 -5.75
CA MET A 311 20.75 16.25 -6.55
C MET A 311 22.10 16.74 -6.01
N ALA A 312 22.34 16.67 -4.69
CA ALA A 312 23.64 16.98 -4.12
C ALA A 312 24.72 16.00 -4.62
N VAL A 313 24.39 14.70 -4.71
CA VAL A 313 25.29 13.69 -5.30
C VAL A 313 25.50 13.95 -6.79
N VAL A 314 24.44 14.23 -7.55
CA VAL A 314 24.57 14.55 -8.99
C VAL A 314 25.48 15.76 -9.22
N LYS A 315 25.41 16.78 -8.36
CA LYS A 315 26.27 17.98 -8.44
C LYS A 315 27.70 17.72 -7.99
N GLN A 316 27.93 16.81 -7.04
CA GLN A 316 29.27 16.46 -6.57
C GLN A 316 30.10 15.81 -7.68
N PHE A 317 29.44 15.04 -8.56
CA PHE A 317 30.06 14.36 -9.68
C PHE A 317 29.75 15.11 -11.00
N GLU A 318 30.40 16.26 -11.23
CA GLU A 318 30.28 16.99 -12.50
C GLU A 318 30.91 16.22 -13.69
N HIS A 319 30.48 16.58 -14.91
CA HIS A 319 30.63 15.85 -16.19
C HIS A 319 32.03 15.25 -16.50
N HIS A 320 33.10 15.83 -15.97
CA HIS A 320 34.46 15.43 -16.33
C HIS A 320 35.01 14.27 -15.49
N ASP A 321 34.50 14.09 -14.27
CA ASP A 321 34.93 13.04 -13.34
C ASP A 321 34.02 11.79 -13.45
N THR A 322 32.72 11.98 -13.74
CA THR A 322 31.78 10.85 -13.99
C THR A 322 32.20 9.99 -15.17
N MET A 323 32.74 10.61 -16.23
CA MET A 323 33.22 9.89 -17.41
C MET A 323 34.53 9.13 -17.15
N ARG A 324 35.30 9.52 -16.14
CA ARG A 324 36.54 8.85 -15.74
C ARG A 324 36.28 7.72 -14.76
N HIS A 325 35.35 7.91 -13.82
CA HIS A 325 35.00 6.96 -12.76
C HIS A 325 33.49 6.72 -12.70
N PRO A 326 32.90 6.00 -13.69
CA PRO A 326 31.46 5.74 -13.71
C PRO A 326 31.00 4.83 -12.56
N GLU A 327 31.92 4.05 -11.97
CA GLU A 327 31.65 3.13 -10.84
C GLU A 327 31.20 3.90 -9.59
N GLU A 328 31.98 4.89 -9.18
CA GLU A 328 31.73 5.69 -7.96
C GLU A 328 30.39 6.43 -8.06
N TYR A 329 30.07 6.97 -9.24
CA TYR A 329 28.82 7.68 -9.45
C TYR A 329 27.59 6.76 -9.36
N ILE A 330 27.60 5.62 -10.05
CA ILE A 330 26.49 4.67 -10.03
C ILE A 330 26.30 4.07 -8.62
N GLU A 331 27.39 3.71 -7.93
CA GLU A 331 27.32 3.20 -6.56
C GLU A 331 26.80 4.27 -5.59
N ALA A 332 27.20 5.54 -5.73
CA ALA A 332 26.69 6.64 -4.91
C ALA A 332 25.18 6.88 -5.12
N LEU A 333 24.69 6.82 -6.36
CA LEU A 333 23.25 6.94 -6.66
C LEU A 333 22.44 5.83 -5.98
N VAL A 334 22.92 4.59 -6.05
CA VAL A 334 22.25 3.46 -5.41
C VAL A 334 22.31 3.57 -3.89
N ALA A 335 23.43 4.01 -3.31
CA ALA A 335 23.56 4.22 -1.88
C ALA A 335 22.54 5.23 -1.34
N VAL A 336 22.31 6.35 -2.03
CA VAL A 336 21.29 7.34 -1.66
C VAL A 336 19.89 6.72 -1.69
N ARG A 337 19.55 5.99 -2.76
CA ARG A 337 18.26 5.30 -2.86
C ARG A 337 18.06 4.32 -1.71
N ASP A 338 19.05 3.48 -1.43
CA ASP A 338 18.95 2.42 -0.43
C ASP A 338 18.84 3.01 0.99
N GLN A 339 19.58 4.10 1.27
CA GLN A 339 19.45 4.87 2.51
C GLN A 339 18.01 5.34 2.73
N PHE A 340 17.39 5.94 1.72
CA PHE A 340 16.01 6.45 1.83
C PHE A 340 14.95 5.36 1.77
N TYR A 341 15.23 4.24 1.10
CA TYR A 341 14.40 3.04 1.15
C TYR A 341 14.35 2.48 2.58
N ASP A 342 15.50 2.41 3.27
CA ASP A 342 15.56 1.96 4.66
C ASP A 342 14.87 2.93 5.63
N VAL A 343 14.95 4.23 5.39
CA VAL A 343 14.18 5.23 6.14
C VAL A 343 12.68 5.02 5.91
N ALA A 344 12.24 4.90 4.65
CA ALA A 344 10.83 4.67 4.32
C ALA A 344 10.30 3.36 4.91
N LYS A 345 11.12 2.31 4.95
CA LYS A 345 10.78 1.03 5.57
C LYS A 345 10.66 1.13 7.08
N ARG A 346 11.63 1.76 7.75
CA ARG A 346 11.65 1.86 9.23
C ARG A 346 10.64 2.87 9.76
N ALA A 347 10.44 3.99 9.08
CA ALA A 347 9.56 5.06 9.52
C ALA A 347 8.10 4.83 9.08
N PHE A 348 7.88 4.41 7.83
CA PHE A 348 6.55 4.40 7.22
C PHE A 348 6.04 3.00 6.86
N GLY A 349 6.79 1.93 7.18
CA GLY A 349 6.38 0.56 6.88
C GLY A 349 6.28 0.23 5.39
N LEU A 350 6.99 0.98 4.52
CA LEU A 350 6.86 0.92 3.05
C LEU A 350 5.45 1.21 2.54
N ASP A 351 4.74 2.16 3.17
CA ASP A 351 3.46 2.62 2.68
C ASP A 351 3.49 2.98 1.17
N PRO A 352 2.49 2.56 0.37
CA PRO A 352 2.48 2.80 -1.07
C PRO A 352 2.64 4.27 -1.46
N LEU A 353 2.11 5.20 -0.65
CA LEU A 353 2.20 6.64 -0.91
C LEU A 353 3.62 7.16 -0.72
N MET A 354 4.35 6.66 0.27
CA MET A 354 5.76 7.01 0.50
C MET A 354 6.70 6.31 -0.48
N ARG A 355 6.40 5.05 -0.86
CA ARG A 355 7.15 4.34 -1.90
C ARG A 355 7.08 5.05 -3.25
N THR A 356 5.88 5.48 -3.65
CA THR A 356 5.72 6.22 -4.91
C THR A 356 6.43 7.58 -4.88
N ALA A 357 6.49 8.24 -3.71
CA ALA A 357 7.25 9.48 -3.54
C ALA A 357 8.76 9.24 -3.71
N LEU A 358 9.29 8.17 -3.09
CA LEU A 358 10.69 7.76 -3.24
C LEU A 358 11.03 7.45 -4.71
N ASP A 359 10.18 6.67 -5.39
CA ASP A 359 10.40 6.29 -6.80
C ASP A 359 10.40 7.52 -7.72
N GLN A 360 9.47 8.46 -7.50
CA GLN A 360 9.41 9.72 -8.25
C GLN A 360 10.63 10.59 -8.01
N ALA A 361 11.05 10.74 -6.75
CA ALA A 361 12.24 11.49 -6.39
C ALA A 361 13.50 10.90 -7.03
N CYS A 362 13.65 9.57 -6.91
CA CYS A 362 14.77 8.81 -7.49
C CYS A 362 14.86 9.02 -8.99
N ARG A 363 13.75 8.89 -9.73
CA ARG A 363 13.72 9.17 -11.16
C ARG A 363 14.11 10.61 -11.48
N SER A 364 13.59 11.59 -10.73
CA SER A 364 13.84 13.00 -10.99
C SER A 364 15.33 13.37 -10.89
N PHE A 365 16.01 13.02 -9.80
CA PHE A 365 17.44 13.35 -9.68
C PHE A 365 18.32 12.47 -10.57
N THR A 366 17.97 11.20 -10.76
CA THR A 366 18.76 10.26 -11.59
C THR A 366 18.79 10.71 -13.05
N ASN A 367 17.64 11.07 -13.62
CA ASN A 367 17.55 11.54 -15.01
C ASN A 367 17.95 13.01 -15.20
N SER A 368 18.35 13.72 -14.12
CA SER A 368 18.92 15.06 -14.25
C SER A 368 20.30 15.07 -14.93
N HIS A 369 21.01 13.94 -14.93
CA HIS A 369 22.26 13.78 -15.67
C HIS A 369 22.01 13.21 -17.08
N PRO A 370 22.16 13.99 -18.17
CA PRO A 370 21.74 13.58 -19.52
C PRO A 370 22.51 12.37 -20.06
N SER A 371 23.78 12.22 -19.69
CA SER A 371 24.60 11.07 -20.13
C SER A 371 24.51 9.84 -19.23
N LEU A 372 23.57 9.79 -18.27
CA LEU A 372 23.42 8.64 -17.37
C LEU A 372 23.23 7.31 -18.14
N PRO A 373 22.41 7.21 -19.21
CA PRO A 373 22.29 5.96 -19.97
C PRO A 373 23.64 5.47 -20.51
N GLU A 374 24.49 6.40 -20.97
CA GLU A 374 25.84 6.07 -21.46
C GLU A 374 26.79 5.67 -20.34
N LEU A 375 26.74 6.38 -19.21
CA LEU A 375 27.53 6.09 -18.01
C LEU A 375 27.18 4.71 -17.46
N LEU A 376 25.90 4.35 -17.41
CA LEU A 376 25.45 3.04 -16.98
C LEU A 376 25.97 1.95 -17.93
N ALA A 377 25.89 2.16 -19.25
CA ALA A 377 26.43 1.20 -20.22
C ALA A 377 27.96 1.04 -20.10
N LYS A 378 28.69 2.14 -19.83
CA LYS A 378 30.13 2.13 -19.57
C LYS A 378 30.46 1.42 -18.26
N TYR A 379 29.74 1.72 -17.18
CA TYR A 379 29.88 1.04 -15.88
C TYR A 379 29.72 -0.47 -16.05
N THR A 380 28.65 -0.91 -16.72
CA THR A 380 28.45 -2.32 -17.04
C THR A 380 29.61 -2.87 -17.86
N HIS A 381 30.12 -2.12 -18.85
CA HIS A 381 31.28 -2.57 -19.62
C HIS A 381 32.55 -2.73 -18.78
N VAL A 382 32.83 -1.81 -17.85
CA VAL A 382 33.99 -1.89 -16.95
C VAL A 382 33.81 -3.06 -15.97
N LEU A 383 32.62 -3.21 -15.39
CA LEU A 383 32.27 -4.34 -14.52
C LEU A 383 32.54 -5.69 -15.21
N MET A 384 32.16 -5.80 -16.48
CA MET A 384 32.40 -7.02 -17.27
C MET A 384 33.87 -7.13 -17.69
N THR A 385 34.58 -6.06 -18.06
CA THR A 385 35.98 -6.20 -18.54
C THR A 385 37.02 -6.33 -17.43
N GLN A 386 36.75 -5.81 -16.23
CA GLN A 386 37.69 -5.76 -15.10
C GLN A 386 37.21 -6.61 -13.91
N SER A 387 36.45 -7.66 -14.18
CA SER A 387 35.95 -8.64 -13.21
C SER A 387 37.00 -9.20 -12.24
N ALA A 388 38.25 -9.38 -12.70
CA ALA A 388 39.35 -9.83 -11.84
C ALA A 388 39.69 -8.85 -10.69
N LYS A 389 39.29 -7.58 -10.78
CA LYS A 389 39.37 -6.62 -9.66
C LYS A 389 38.33 -6.90 -8.57
N TYR A 390 37.22 -7.53 -8.93
CA TYR A 390 36.10 -7.81 -8.04
C TYR A 390 36.25 -9.25 -7.52
N ALA A 391 36.89 -9.37 -6.35
CA ALA A 391 37.46 -10.62 -5.81
C ALA A 391 36.49 -11.80 -5.58
N SER A 392 35.18 -11.67 -5.81
CA SER A 392 34.20 -12.76 -5.71
C SER A 392 33.00 -12.57 -6.66
N ASP A 393 32.41 -13.69 -7.11
CA ASP A 393 31.22 -13.69 -7.97
C ASP A 393 30.00 -13.02 -7.30
N GLU A 394 29.84 -13.18 -5.98
CA GLU A 394 28.79 -12.52 -5.19
C GLU A 394 28.88 -10.99 -5.26
N CYS A 395 30.10 -10.45 -5.30
CA CYS A 395 30.36 -9.03 -5.41
C CYS A 395 29.97 -8.48 -6.79
N ILE A 396 30.10 -9.31 -7.83
CA ILE A 396 29.71 -8.99 -9.20
C ILE A 396 28.18 -9.03 -9.34
N GLU A 397 27.53 -10.06 -8.79
CA GLU A 397 26.06 -10.17 -8.82
C GLU A 397 25.37 -8.98 -8.15
N LYS A 398 25.88 -8.53 -7.01
CA LYS A 398 25.39 -7.33 -6.31
C LYS A 398 25.52 -6.07 -7.19
N ARG A 399 26.62 -5.92 -7.92
CA ARG A 399 26.80 -4.80 -8.85
C ARG A 399 25.91 -4.90 -10.08
N VAL A 400 25.64 -6.11 -10.57
CA VAL A 400 24.64 -6.34 -11.62
C VAL A 400 23.24 -5.96 -11.12
N GLU A 401 22.92 -6.18 -9.84
CA GLU A 401 21.68 -5.68 -9.23
C GLU A 401 21.62 -4.15 -9.22
N TYR A 402 22.73 -3.47 -8.91
CA TYR A 402 22.82 -2.00 -9.01
C TYR A 402 22.53 -1.50 -10.42
N VAL A 403 23.05 -2.17 -11.45
CA VAL A 403 22.71 -1.86 -12.84
C VAL A 403 21.21 -1.98 -13.08
N GLY A 404 20.58 -3.06 -12.60
CA GLY A 404 19.13 -3.27 -12.73
C GLY A 404 18.30 -2.20 -12.02
N VAL A 405 18.71 -1.78 -10.82
CA VAL A 405 18.06 -0.71 -10.05
C VAL A 405 18.10 0.62 -10.82
N VAL A 406 19.29 1.05 -11.26
CA VAL A 406 19.43 2.32 -11.99
C VAL A 406 18.72 2.25 -13.34
N PHE A 407 18.75 1.09 -14.01
CA PHE A 407 18.02 0.88 -15.26
C PHE A 407 16.50 1.02 -15.10
N CYS A 408 15.93 0.64 -13.95
CA CYS A 408 14.51 0.88 -13.65
C CYS A 408 14.15 2.36 -13.45
N LEU A 409 15.15 3.19 -13.11
CA LEU A 409 14.99 4.63 -12.92
C LEU A 409 15.22 5.43 -14.22
N LEU A 410 15.85 4.83 -15.23
CA LEU A 410 16.12 5.47 -16.52
C LEU A 410 14.86 5.73 -17.35
N ASP A 411 14.78 6.95 -17.88
CA ASP A 411 13.78 7.32 -18.90
C ASP A 411 14.24 6.86 -20.30
N ASP A 412 15.48 7.19 -20.70
CA ASP A 412 16.05 6.91 -22.04
C ASP A 412 16.67 5.51 -22.17
N LYS A 413 15.86 4.46 -21.96
CA LYS A 413 16.33 3.05 -21.99
C LYS A 413 16.89 2.61 -23.35
N ASP A 414 16.42 3.21 -24.44
CA ASP A 414 16.89 2.89 -25.80
C ASP A 414 18.32 3.38 -26.05
N VAL A 415 18.72 4.51 -25.45
CA VAL A 415 20.10 5.03 -25.52
C VAL A 415 21.05 4.08 -24.79
N PHE A 416 20.65 3.62 -23.59
CA PHE A 416 21.39 2.57 -22.86
C PHE A 416 21.51 1.31 -23.72
N LYS A 417 20.41 0.82 -24.32
CA LYS A 417 20.41 -0.38 -25.16
C LYS A 417 21.36 -0.26 -26.35
N ALA A 418 21.35 0.88 -27.05
CA ALA A 418 22.22 1.11 -28.20
C ALA A 418 23.71 1.09 -27.80
N MET A 419 24.07 1.75 -26.70
CA MET A 419 25.45 1.77 -26.19
C MET A 419 25.88 0.44 -25.62
N TYR A 420 25.02 -0.21 -24.84
CA TYR A 420 25.27 -1.54 -24.30
C TYR A 420 25.48 -2.57 -25.40
N SER A 421 24.61 -2.59 -26.43
CA SER A 421 24.72 -3.49 -27.58
C SER A 421 26.05 -3.30 -28.32
N LYS A 422 26.49 -2.04 -28.51
CA LYS A 422 27.78 -1.71 -29.14
C LYS A 422 28.98 -2.16 -28.31
N LEU A 423 28.92 -2.05 -26.99
CA LEU A 423 30.00 -2.49 -26.10
C LEU A 423 30.02 -4.01 -25.94
N LEU A 424 28.84 -4.65 -25.94
CA LEU A 424 28.69 -6.10 -25.92
C LEU A 424 29.23 -6.73 -27.21
N SER A 425 28.92 -6.16 -28.38
CA SER A 425 29.42 -6.70 -29.65
C SER A 425 30.93 -6.73 -29.70
N LYS A 426 31.60 -5.66 -29.23
CA LYS A 426 33.05 -5.61 -29.10
C LYS A 426 33.59 -6.71 -28.18
N ARG A 427 33.00 -6.89 -26.99
CA ARG A 427 33.44 -7.94 -26.04
C ARG A 427 33.31 -9.35 -26.62
N LEU A 428 32.16 -9.65 -27.25
CA LEU A 428 31.91 -10.96 -27.86
C LEU A 428 32.86 -11.27 -29.04
N ILE A 429 33.23 -10.25 -29.84
CA ILE A 429 34.14 -10.42 -30.98
C ILE A 429 35.60 -10.49 -30.53
N GLN A 430 36.03 -9.62 -29.62
CA GLN A 430 37.43 -9.52 -29.19
C GLN A 430 37.84 -10.58 -28.16
N GLY A 431 36.91 -11.43 -27.72
CA GLY A 431 37.20 -12.50 -26.76
C GLY A 431 37.62 -11.98 -25.38
N GLY A 432 37.07 -10.84 -24.96
CA GLY A 432 37.39 -10.25 -23.65
C GLY A 432 37.06 -11.22 -22.52
N ALA A 433 38.01 -11.42 -21.60
CA ALA A 433 37.95 -12.40 -20.53
C ALA A 433 36.76 -12.15 -19.58
N MET A 434 35.65 -12.87 -19.79
CA MET A 434 34.58 -13.00 -18.82
C MET A 434 33.76 -14.29 -18.92
N SER A 435 33.10 -14.64 -17.81
CA SER A 435 32.07 -15.66 -17.79
C SER A 435 30.84 -15.17 -18.55
N MET A 436 30.45 -15.92 -19.59
CA MET A 436 29.23 -15.68 -20.36
C MET A 436 27.97 -15.72 -19.48
N ASP A 437 28.04 -16.36 -18.33
CA ASP A 437 26.90 -16.55 -17.42
C ASP A 437 26.46 -15.24 -16.74
N VAL A 438 27.42 -14.36 -16.37
CA VAL A 438 27.11 -13.06 -15.74
C VAL A 438 26.40 -12.13 -16.74
N GLU A 439 26.86 -12.11 -17.99
CA GLU A 439 26.23 -11.33 -19.06
C GLU A 439 24.81 -11.84 -19.36
N LEU A 440 24.63 -13.17 -19.40
CA LEU A 440 23.32 -13.79 -19.55
C LEU A 440 22.40 -13.44 -18.37
N SER A 441 22.91 -13.43 -17.14
CA SER A 441 22.17 -13.00 -15.94
C SER A 441 21.71 -11.54 -16.03
N LEU A 442 22.56 -10.63 -16.50
CA LEU A 442 22.15 -9.23 -16.71
C LEU A 442 21.08 -9.12 -17.81
N ILE A 443 21.25 -9.80 -18.95
CA ILE A 443 20.25 -9.80 -20.03
C ILE A 443 18.92 -10.37 -19.54
N GLN A 444 18.97 -11.40 -18.69
CA GLN A 444 17.79 -11.98 -18.07
C GLN A 444 17.05 -10.95 -17.21
N LYS A 445 17.76 -10.19 -16.36
CA LYS A 445 17.16 -9.09 -15.59
C LYS A 445 16.56 -8.00 -16.48
N LEU A 446 17.25 -7.62 -17.56
CA LEU A 446 16.71 -6.66 -18.54
C LEU A 446 15.44 -7.16 -19.22
N ARG A 447 15.36 -8.47 -19.49
CA ARG A 447 14.15 -9.13 -20.02
C ARG A 447 13.00 -9.03 -19.04
N ASP A 448 13.25 -9.25 -17.76
CA ASP A 448 12.21 -9.26 -16.74
C ASP A 448 11.63 -7.84 -16.51
N ILE A 449 12.44 -6.79 -16.75
CA ILE A 449 12.02 -5.38 -16.62
C ILE A 449 11.31 -4.84 -17.88
N CYS A 450 11.83 -5.16 -19.08
CA CYS A 450 11.38 -4.54 -20.35
C CYS A 450 10.74 -5.51 -21.35
N GLY A 451 10.71 -6.81 -21.05
CA GLY A 451 10.15 -7.85 -21.91
C GLY A 451 11.11 -8.40 -22.98
N CYS A 452 10.67 -9.44 -23.67
CA CYS A 452 11.48 -10.18 -24.65
C CYS A 452 11.91 -9.34 -25.85
N GLU A 453 11.02 -8.48 -26.37
CA GLU A 453 11.31 -7.62 -27.53
C GLU A 453 12.51 -6.67 -27.27
N PHE A 454 12.68 -6.23 -26.03
CA PHE A 454 13.79 -5.35 -25.67
C PHE A 454 15.14 -6.07 -25.80
N VAL A 455 15.23 -7.33 -25.39
CA VAL A 455 16.48 -8.09 -25.34
C VAL A 455 16.72 -9.04 -26.52
N SER A 456 15.74 -9.22 -27.41
CA SER A 456 15.77 -10.20 -28.51
C SER A 456 17.06 -10.16 -29.34
N LYS A 457 17.51 -8.96 -29.73
CA LYS A 457 18.78 -8.78 -30.46
C LYS A 457 20.00 -9.16 -29.62
N LEU A 458 20.02 -8.79 -28.34
CA LEU A 458 21.13 -9.11 -27.42
C LEU A 458 21.23 -10.64 -27.25
N GLN A 459 20.11 -11.32 -27.00
CA GLN A 459 20.06 -12.79 -26.91
C GLN A 459 20.50 -13.47 -28.21
N LYS A 460 20.09 -12.90 -29.36
CA LYS A 460 20.49 -13.41 -30.66
C LYS A 460 22.00 -13.26 -30.89
N MET A 461 22.64 -12.19 -30.40
CA MET A 461 24.11 -12.06 -30.44
C MET A 461 24.82 -13.18 -29.68
N PHE A 462 24.32 -13.57 -28.50
CA PHE A 462 24.87 -14.71 -27.76
C PHE A 462 24.68 -16.04 -28.51
N SER A 463 23.47 -16.29 -29.02
CA SER A 463 23.18 -17.47 -29.82
C SER A 463 24.09 -17.56 -31.05
N ASP A 464 24.28 -16.44 -31.74
CA ASP A 464 25.18 -16.36 -32.89
C ASP A 464 26.63 -16.68 -32.50
N LYS A 465 27.14 -16.14 -31.38
CA LYS A 465 28.50 -16.42 -30.91
C LYS A 465 28.71 -17.91 -30.59
N ILE A 466 27.74 -18.54 -29.92
CA ILE A 466 27.80 -19.99 -29.60
C ILE A 466 27.76 -20.83 -30.89
N ILE A 467 26.81 -20.55 -31.78
CA ILE A 467 26.68 -21.26 -33.06
C ILE A 467 27.95 -21.08 -33.89
N SER A 468 28.51 -19.87 -33.92
CA SER A 468 29.72 -19.59 -34.67
C SER A 468 30.94 -20.31 -34.10
N THR A 469 31.06 -20.40 -32.78
CA THR A 469 32.14 -21.15 -32.12
C THR A 469 32.07 -22.63 -32.52
N ASN A 470 30.88 -23.22 -32.50
CA ASN A 470 30.68 -24.60 -32.95
C ASN A 470 30.97 -24.79 -34.46
N ALA A 471 30.58 -23.82 -35.30
CA ALA A 471 30.87 -23.84 -36.72
C ALA A 471 32.38 -23.72 -37.00
N HIS A 472 33.10 -22.92 -36.21
CA HIS A 472 34.55 -22.79 -36.29
C HIS A 472 35.26 -24.10 -35.90
N LEU A 473 34.83 -24.75 -34.81
CA LEU A 473 35.36 -26.06 -34.42
C LEU A 473 35.08 -27.15 -35.47
N ALA A 474 33.91 -27.14 -36.09
CA ALA A 474 33.61 -28.05 -37.21
C ALA A 474 34.51 -27.76 -38.42
N TYR A 475 34.83 -26.49 -38.68
CA TYR A 475 35.76 -26.09 -39.73
C TYR A 475 37.19 -26.57 -39.46
N THR A 476 37.68 -26.48 -38.21
CA THR A 476 39.03 -26.94 -37.88
C THR A 476 39.16 -28.45 -38.12
N THR A 477 38.19 -29.26 -37.69
CA THR A 477 38.18 -30.70 -37.99
C THR A 477 38.10 -30.98 -39.49
N TRP A 478 37.21 -30.29 -40.22
CA TRP A 478 37.10 -30.43 -41.68
C TRP A 478 38.40 -30.06 -42.41
N LYS A 479 39.12 -29.06 -41.90
CA LYS A 479 40.42 -28.63 -42.44
C LYS A 479 41.48 -29.69 -42.19
N GLU A 480 41.57 -30.23 -40.97
CA GLU A 480 42.53 -31.28 -40.60
C GLU A 480 42.36 -32.55 -41.43
N GLU A 481 41.13 -32.97 -41.71
CA GLU A 481 40.85 -34.15 -42.56
C GLU A 481 41.32 -33.98 -44.01
N ARG A 482 41.31 -32.74 -44.52
CA ARG A 482 41.63 -32.42 -45.91
C ARG A 482 43.07 -31.95 -46.13
N ASP A 483 43.69 -31.39 -45.10
CA ASP A 483 45.03 -30.78 -45.16
C ASP A 483 46.08 -31.75 -44.59
N GLN A 484 46.25 -32.91 -45.24
CA GLN A 484 47.20 -33.97 -44.83
C GLN A 484 48.68 -33.54 -44.93
N LEU A 485 48.99 -32.32 -45.38
CA LEU A 485 50.36 -31.81 -45.63
C LEU A 485 50.76 -30.56 -44.82
N GLY A 486 49.95 -30.08 -43.87
CA GLY A 486 50.38 -29.06 -42.89
C GLY A 486 50.92 -27.75 -43.49
N SER A 487 50.25 -27.18 -44.50
CA SER A 487 50.79 -26.07 -45.32
C SER A 487 50.43 -24.65 -44.80
N SER A 488 49.63 -24.52 -43.75
CA SER A 488 49.16 -23.19 -43.28
C SER A 488 49.94 -22.71 -42.06
N THR A 489 50.74 -21.66 -42.23
CA THR A 489 51.51 -21.00 -41.14
C THR A 489 50.68 -20.03 -40.29
N VAL A 490 49.41 -19.79 -40.64
CA VAL A 490 48.55 -18.78 -40.00
C VAL A 490 47.28 -19.43 -39.47
N GLU A 491 47.07 -19.31 -38.17
CA GLU A 491 45.83 -19.68 -37.49
C GLU A 491 44.81 -18.55 -37.62
N CYS A 492 43.61 -18.87 -38.12
CA CYS A 492 42.54 -17.91 -38.33
C CYS A 492 41.29 -18.35 -37.57
N TRP A 493 40.69 -17.46 -36.77
CA TRP A 493 39.38 -17.65 -36.16
C TRP A 493 38.29 -16.96 -36.98
N PHE A 494 37.14 -17.62 -37.18
CA PHE A 494 36.04 -17.08 -37.97
C PHE A 494 34.76 -16.99 -37.15
N ASP A 495 34.22 -15.77 -37.01
CA ASP A 495 32.92 -15.51 -36.40
C ASP A 495 31.86 -15.17 -37.45
N VAL A 496 30.78 -15.96 -37.53
CA VAL A 496 29.62 -15.74 -38.41
C VAL A 496 28.49 -15.11 -37.62
N LEU A 497 28.11 -13.89 -38.00
CA LEU A 497 27.18 -13.03 -37.27
C LEU A 497 25.94 -12.71 -38.13
N THR A 498 24.75 -12.65 -37.52
CA THR A 498 23.51 -12.33 -38.25
C THR A 498 23.42 -10.83 -38.59
N ALA A 499 23.27 -10.49 -39.87
CA ALA A 499 23.08 -9.10 -40.30
C ALA A 499 21.80 -8.47 -39.70
N GLY A 500 21.88 -7.21 -39.26
CA GLY A 500 20.75 -6.46 -38.67
C GLY A 500 20.49 -6.72 -37.17
N VAL A 501 21.08 -7.78 -36.62
CA VAL A 501 21.09 -8.07 -35.16
C VAL A 501 22.26 -7.34 -34.49
N TRP A 502 23.44 -7.43 -35.08
CA TRP A 502 24.67 -6.87 -34.54
C TRP A 502 24.81 -5.39 -34.93
N PRO A 503 25.20 -4.49 -34.01
CA PRO A 503 25.38 -3.06 -34.28
C PRO A 503 26.74 -2.79 -34.95
N ILE A 504 26.98 -3.45 -36.06
CA ILE A 504 28.20 -3.32 -36.86
C ILE A 504 27.85 -2.46 -38.08
N PRO A 505 28.41 -1.26 -38.21
CA PRO A 505 28.19 -0.45 -39.39
C PRO A 505 28.82 -1.15 -40.59
N THR A 506 28.01 -1.49 -41.60
CA THR A 506 28.52 -1.91 -42.90
C THR A 506 29.17 -0.68 -43.56
N PRO A 507 30.47 -0.71 -43.89
CA PRO A 507 31.11 0.42 -44.54
C PRO A 507 30.46 0.68 -45.90
N THR A 508 30.17 1.95 -46.20
CA THR A 508 29.63 2.42 -47.49
C THR A 508 30.69 2.50 -48.60
N GLN A 509 31.97 2.37 -48.25
CA GLN A 509 33.09 2.28 -49.19
C GLN A 509 33.93 1.06 -48.83
N ASP A 510 34.12 0.17 -49.81
CA ASP A 510 35.12 -0.89 -49.75
C ASP A 510 36.51 -0.23 -49.84
N ILE A 511 37.12 0.05 -48.68
CA ILE A 511 38.55 0.34 -48.65
C ILE A 511 39.25 -0.98 -49.00
N GLU A 512 39.75 -1.08 -50.22
CA GLU A 512 40.40 -2.26 -50.80
C GLU A 512 41.80 -2.51 -50.19
N LEU A 513 41.89 -2.60 -48.86
CA LEU A 513 43.10 -3.04 -48.16
C LEU A 513 43.20 -4.56 -48.35
N LYS A 514 44.11 -5.00 -49.22
CA LYS A 514 44.31 -6.42 -49.52
C LYS A 514 45.11 -7.09 -48.41
N LEU A 515 44.49 -8.06 -47.73
CA LEU A 515 45.19 -8.99 -46.85
C LEU A 515 46.27 -9.76 -47.61
N SER A 516 47.26 -10.30 -46.90
CA SER A 516 48.26 -11.19 -47.48
C SER A 516 47.60 -12.40 -48.19
N ALA A 517 48.25 -12.93 -49.22
CA ALA A 517 47.73 -14.05 -50.00
C ALA A 517 47.36 -15.27 -49.13
N VAL A 518 48.12 -15.51 -48.06
CA VAL A 518 47.87 -16.61 -47.10
C VAL A 518 46.54 -16.42 -46.37
N CYS A 519 46.26 -15.21 -45.88
CA CYS A 519 44.98 -14.93 -45.20
C CYS A 519 43.80 -15.00 -46.16
N GLN A 520 43.95 -14.52 -47.40
CA GLN A 520 42.92 -14.62 -48.43
C GLN A 520 42.57 -16.08 -48.76
N GLN A 521 43.59 -16.96 -48.82
CA GLN A 521 43.38 -18.40 -49.00
C GLN A 521 42.56 -19.01 -47.86
N GLN A 522 42.86 -18.66 -46.59
CA GLN A 522 42.10 -19.14 -45.44
C GLN A 522 40.63 -18.68 -45.50
N MET A 523 40.39 -17.42 -45.87
CA MET A 523 39.02 -16.90 -46.05
C MET A 523 38.25 -17.66 -47.12
N HIS A 524 38.87 -17.96 -48.27
CA HIS A 524 38.22 -18.74 -49.33
C HIS A 524 37.89 -20.16 -48.87
N LEU A 525 38.82 -20.82 -48.16
CA LEU A 525 38.60 -22.17 -47.62
C LEU A 525 37.40 -22.17 -46.67
N TYR A 526 37.32 -21.19 -45.76
CA TYR A 526 36.19 -21.06 -44.85
C TYR A 526 34.87 -20.79 -45.60
N ALA A 527 34.87 -19.91 -46.61
CA ALA A 527 33.67 -19.66 -47.43
C ALA A 527 33.17 -20.92 -48.15
N THR A 528 34.08 -21.76 -48.62
CA THR A 528 33.74 -23.04 -49.26
C THR A 528 33.15 -24.02 -48.26
N PHE A 529 33.78 -24.17 -47.09
CA PHE A 529 33.23 -24.97 -45.99
C PHE A 529 31.83 -24.51 -45.60
N TYR A 530 31.65 -23.22 -45.30
CA TYR A 530 30.37 -22.68 -44.84
C TYR A 530 29.27 -22.78 -45.91
N GLY A 531 29.63 -22.66 -47.19
CA GLY A 531 28.72 -22.84 -48.32
C GLY A 531 28.23 -24.29 -48.49
N THR A 532 29.02 -25.28 -48.07
CA THR A 532 28.54 -26.68 -48.05
C THR A 532 27.56 -26.94 -46.90
N GLN A 533 27.70 -26.24 -45.78
CA GLN A 533 26.88 -26.45 -44.60
C GLN A 533 25.57 -25.63 -44.62
N SER A 534 25.58 -24.46 -45.25
CA SER A 534 24.43 -23.55 -45.27
C SER A 534 24.02 -23.19 -46.69
N THR A 535 22.88 -23.70 -47.13
CA THR A 535 22.31 -23.36 -48.44
C THR A 535 21.54 -22.04 -48.37
N GLY A 536 21.74 -21.17 -49.36
CA GLY A 536 21.01 -19.90 -49.49
C GLY A 536 21.50 -18.72 -48.64
N ARG A 537 22.66 -18.83 -47.98
CA ARG A 537 23.28 -17.72 -47.22
C ARG A 537 24.47 -17.14 -47.98
N ARG A 538 24.69 -15.84 -47.85
CA ARG A 538 25.86 -15.13 -48.38
C ARG A 538 26.67 -14.53 -47.24
N LEU A 539 28.00 -14.69 -47.31
CA LEU A 539 28.92 -14.14 -46.33
C LEU A 539 29.40 -12.76 -46.80
N HIS A 540 29.45 -11.82 -45.86
CA HIS A 540 30.05 -10.50 -46.05
C HIS A 540 31.14 -10.32 -45.00
N TRP A 541 32.37 -10.00 -45.44
CA TRP A 541 33.52 -9.89 -44.56
C TRP A 541 33.59 -8.52 -43.89
N VAL A 542 33.67 -8.49 -42.56
CA VAL A 542 33.73 -7.26 -41.77
C VAL A 542 35.16 -7.05 -41.24
N HIS A 543 36.03 -6.52 -42.09
CA HIS A 543 37.45 -6.41 -41.79
C HIS A 543 37.78 -5.44 -40.63
N HIS A 544 37.06 -4.32 -40.51
CA HIS A 544 37.37 -3.30 -39.48
C HIS A 544 37.14 -3.75 -38.03
N MET A 545 36.42 -4.86 -37.80
CA MET A 545 36.26 -5.49 -36.48
C MET A 545 37.26 -6.63 -36.24
N SER A 546 38.04 -6.99 -37.25
CA SER A 546 39.05 -8.04 -37.15
C SER A 546 40.25 -7.58 -36.34
N HIS A 547 40.87 -8.51 -35.63
CA HIS A 547 42.07 -8.30 -34.83
C HIS A 547 42.93 -9.55 -34.91
N GLY A 548 44.18 -9.44 -34.47
CA GLY A 548 45.11 -10.57 -34.52
C GLY A 548 46.38 -10.29 -33.75
N VAL A 549 47.24 -11.31 -33.70
CA VAL A 549 48.53 -11.27 -33.02
C VAL A 549 49.63 -11.42 -34.05
N LEU A 550 50.54 -10.46 -34.09
CA LEU A 550 51.75 -10.54 -34.88
C LEU A 550 52.91 -10.93 -33.97
N ARG A 551 53.64 -11.97 -34.36
CA ARG A 551 54.93 -12.29 -33.75
C ARG A 551 56.03 -11.60 -34.53
N MET A 552 56.66 -10.60 -33.94
CA MET A 552 57.83 -9.93 -34.50
C MET A 552 59.12 -10.39 -33.80
N VAL A 553 60.18 -10.60 -34.57
CA VAL A 553 61.51 -10.95 -34.05
C VAL A 553 62.45 -9.81 -34.37
N LEU A 554 62.85 -9.06 -33.33
CA LEU A 554 63.75 -7.91 -33.44
C LEU A 554 65.07 -8.23 -32.77
N THR A 555 66.13 -8.34 -33.58
CA THR A 555 67.54 -8.60 -33.22
C THR A 555 67.83 -9.90 -32.45
N SER A 556 67.12 -10.18 -31.34
CA SER A 556 67.23 -11.39 -30.52
C SER A 556 66.04 -11.60 -29.55
N ARG A 557 65.02 -10.74 -29.56
CA ARG A 557 63.79 -10.90 -28.75
C ARG A 557 62.57 -11.04 -29.64
N SER A 558 61.68 -11.95 -29.26
CA SER A 558 60.37 -12.10 -29.88
C SER A 558 59.35 -11.28 -29.08
N PHE A 559 58.53 -10.51 -29.78
CA PHE A 559 57.41 -9.78 -29.22
C PHE A 559 56.13 -10.23 -29.90
N GLU A 560 55.05 -10.29 -29.12
CA GLU A 560 53.70 -10.53 -29.63
C GLU A 560 52.92 -9.23 -29.55
N VAL A 561 52.43 -8.77 -30.70
CA VAL A 561 51.70 -7.51 -30.83
C VAL A 561 50.25 -7.82 -31.14
N HIS A 562 49.37 -7.49 -30.20
CA HIS A 562 47.94 -7.46 -30.46
C HIS A 562 47.62 -6.20 -31.26
N ALA A 563 47.10 -6.39 -32.47
CA ALA A 563 46.82 -5.31 -33.40
C ALA A 563 45.43 -5.46 -34.02
N ASN A 564 44.76 -4.33 -34.26
CA ASN A 564 43.53 -4.31 -35.05
C ASN A 564 43.84 -4.53 -36.53
N TYR A 565 42.82 -4.81 -37.34
CA TYR A 565 42.98 -5.07 -38.78
C TYR A 565 43.86 -4.06 -39.52
N HIS A 566 43.62 -2.75 -39.31
CA HIS A 566 44.38 -1.71 -40.00
C HIS A 566 45.85 -1.71 -39.58
N GLN A 567 46.12 -1.90 -38.29
CA GLN A 567 47.48 -2.03 -37.77
C GLN A 567 48.18 -3.29 -38.30
N LEU A 568 47.46 -4.42 -38.39
CA LEU A 568 48.01 -5.66 -38.96
C LEU A 568 48.46 -5.46 -40.40
N VAL A 569 47.60 -4.87 -41.24
CA VAL A 569 47.94 -4.62 -42.64
C VAL A 569 49.14 -3.69 -42.75
N MET A 570 49.19 -2.62 -41.95
CA MET A 570 50.31 -1.67 -41.96
C MET A 570 51.63 -2.26 -41.45
N LEU A 571 51.60 -3.20 -40.51
CA LEU A 571 52.81 -3.85 -39.98
C LEU A 571 53.31 -5.02 -40.84
N LEU A 572 52.46 -5.54 -41.74
CA LEU A 572 52.80 -6.60 -42.70
C LEU A 572 53.29 -6.06 -44.05
N LEU A 573 53.07 -4.76 -44.31
CA LEU A 573 53.69 -3.98 -45.39
C LEU A 573 55.14 -3.65 -45.02
#